data_AF-A0A2E7VMG1-F1
#
_entry.id   AF-A0A2E7VMG1-F1
#
_cell.length_a   1.000
_cell.length_b   1.000
_cell.length_c   1.000
_cell.angle_alpha   90.00
_cell.angle_beta   90.00
_cell.angle_gamma   90.00
#
_symmetry.space_group_name_H-M   'P 1'
#
loop_
_entity.id
_entity.type
_entity.pdbx_description
1 polymer ?
#
loop_
_entity_poly.entity_id
_entity_poly.type
_entity_poly.pdbx_seq_one_letter_code
_entity_poly.pdbx_strand_id
1 'polypeptide(L)'
;MPHGQGKGSQKRARFERLAEEVRRFVCANPGCSAQAIVANLNHDQKMRNHGLTPRKVGFFITRNLRESLTWWQDHRAGRRVYGPSGSNGPDL
;
A
#
# COMPACT_ATOMS: atom_id res chain seq x y z
N MET A 1 29.00 -19.94 17.40
CA MET A 1 28.43 -19.01 16.39
C MET A 1 27.56 -18.01 17.10
N PRO A 2 27.79 -16.68 17.04
CA PRO A 2 26.93 -15.75 17.75
C PRO A 2 25.59 -15.65 17.02
N HIS A 3 24.50 -16.00 17.69
CA HIS A 3 23.13 -15.75 17.25
C HIS A 3 22.74 -14.32 17.66
N GLY A 4 22.99 -13.35 16.80
CA GLY A 4 22.61 -11.95 17.02
C GLY A 4 21.89 -11.39 15.79
N GLN A 5 20.87 -10.55 16.01
CA GLN A 5 20.19 -9.70 15.02
C GLN A 5 18.91 -10.23 14.30
N GLY A 6 18.16 -11.18 14.87
CA GLY A 6 17.03 -11.80 14.12
C GLY A 6 15.70 -11.00 14.05
N LYS A 7 15.26 -10.38 15.15
CA LYS A 7 13.82 -10.01 15.31
C LYS A 7 13.45 -8.63 14.74
N GLY A 8 14.29 -7.62 14.93
CA GLY A 8 14.06 -6.26 14.41
C GLY A 8 14.24 -6.18 12.89
N SER A 9 15.25 -6.90 12.37
CA SER A 9 15.54 -6.98 10.94
C SER A 9 14.36 -7.56 10.15
N GLN A 10 13.78 -8.66 10.64
CA GLN A 10 12.63 -9.28 9.97
C GLN A 10 11.38 -8.39 9.94
N LYS A 11 11.09 -7.68 11.05
CA LYS A 11 9.96 -6.74 11.10
C LYS A 11 10.14 -5.59 10.10
N ARG A 12 11.36 -5.04 10.02
CA ARG A 12 11.68 -3.97 9.08
C ARG A 12 11.61 -4.44 7.63
N ALA A 13 12.17 -5.61 7.32
CA ALA A 13 12.10 -6.20 5.98
C ALA A 13 10.65 -6.45 5.51
N ARG A 14 9.77 -6.92 6.41
CA ARG A 14 8.33 -7.07 6.10
C ARG A 14 7.65 -5.73 5.81
N PHE A 15 7.99 -4.70 6.59
CA PHE A 15 7.47 -3.35 6.39
C PHE A 15 7.95 -2.76 5.06
N GLU A 16 9.24 -2.84 4.76
CA GLU A 16 9.84 -2.32 3.53
C GLU A 16 9.25 -3.01 2.30
N ARG A 17 9.14 -4.35 2.33
CA ARG A 17 8.50 -5.11 1.26
C ARG A 17 7.04 -4.69 1.04
N LEU A 18 6.25 -4.53 2.12
CA LEU A 18 4.87 -4.06 1.99
C LEU A 18 4.80 -2.65 1.40
N ALA A 19 5.69 -1.76 1.84
CA ALA A 19 5.76 -0.39 1.33
C ALA A 19 6.10 -0.36 -0.16
N GLU A 20 7.06 -1.17 -0.59
CA GLU A 20 7.49 -1.27 -1.98
C GLU A 20 6.39 -1.82 -2.88
N GLU A 21 5.75 -2.93 -2.50
CA GLU A 21 4.65 -3.51 -3.30
C GLU A 21 3.45 -2.57 -3.42
N VAL A 22 3.09 -1.87 -2.34
CA VAL A 22 2.02 -0.86 -2.40
C VAL A 22 2.39 0.29 -3.33
N ARG A 23 3.61 0.83 -3.23
CA ARG A 23 4.06 1.90 -4.14
C ARG A 23 4.06 1.45 -5.58
N ARG A 24 4.65 0.29 -5.87
CA ARG A 24 4.74 -0.28 -7.22
C ARG A 24 3.36 -0.43 -7.84
N PHE A 25 2.41 -1.02 -7.10
CA PHE A 25 1.06 -1.23 -7.61
C PHE A 25 0.32 0.10 -7.86
N VAL A 26 0.38 1.05 -6.92
CA VAL A 26 -0.32 2.33 -7.05
C VAL A 26 0.27 3.17 -8.17
N CYS A 27 1.59 3.18 -8.35
CA CYS A 27 2.23 3.89 -9.46
C CYS A 27 1.89 3.27 -10.83
N ALA A 28 1.76 1.95 -10.90
CA ALA A 28 1.34 1.26 -12.12
C ALA A 28 -0.18 1.41 -12.39
N ASN A 29 -0.98 1.67 -11.36
CA ASN A 29 -2.45 1.78 -11.44
C ASN A 29 -2.96 3.01 -10.68
N PRO A 30 -2.71 4.25 -11.17
CA PRO A 30 -3.28 5.45 -10.56
C PRO A 30 -4.82 5.39 -10.55
N GLY A 31 -5.43 5.86 -9.47
CA GLY A 31 -6.89 5.78 -9.28
C GLY A 31 -7.37 4.42 -8.76
N CYS A 32 -6.47 3.50 -8.40
CA CYS A 32 -6.87 2.22 -7.82
C CYS A 32 -7.46 2.38 -6.41
N SER A 33 -8.36 1.47 -6.03
CA SER A 33 -8.95 1.45 -4.69
C SER A 33 -8.10 0.64 -3.70
N ALA A 34 -8.32 0.86 -2.40
CA ALA A 34 -7.67 0.03 -1.36
C ALA A 34 -8.00 -1.46 -1.50
N GLN A 35 -9.17 -1.81 -2.06
CA GLN A 35 -9.54 -3.20 -2.32
C GLN A 35 -8.63 -3.83 -3.40
N ALA A 36 -8.37 -3.10 -4.49
CA ALA A 36 -7.48 -3.57 -5.54
C ALA A 36 -6.05 -3.80 -5.03
N ILE A 37 -5.55 -2.89 -4.19
CA ILE A 37 -4.23 -3.04 -3.56
C ILE A 37 -4.17 -4.31 -2.70
N VAL A 38 -5.18 -4.55 -1.87
CA VAL A 38 -5.23 -5.77 -1.03
C VAL A 38 -5.31 -7.04 -1.87
N ALA A 39 -6.08 -7.03 -2.95
CA ALA A 39 -6.18 -8.17 -3.87
C ALA A 39 -4.81 -8.51 -4.46
N ASN A 40 -4.08 -7.53 -5.01
CA ASN A 40 -2.74 -7.72 -5.56
C ASN A 40 -1.74 -8.26 -4.52
N LEU A 41 -1.78 -7.74 -3.29
CA LEU A 41 -0.91 -8.21 -2.21
C LEU A 41 -1.18 -9.68 -1.81
N ASN A 42 -2.46 -10.08 -1.77
CA ASN A 42 -2.86 -11.42 -1.35
C ASN A 42 -2.63 -12.47 -2.44
N HIS A 43 -3.01 -12.16 -3.68
CA HIS A 43 -3.00 -13.13 -4.79
C HIS A 43 -1.64 -13.18 -5.48
N ASP A 44 -1.11 -12.03 -5.89
CA ASP A 44 0.05 -11.98 -6.77
C ASP A 44 1.35 -12.03 -5.98
N GLN A 45 1.38 -11.35 -4.83
CA GLN A 45 2.60 -11.26 -4.00
C GLN A 45 2.69 -12.35 -2.91
N LYS A 46 1.69 -13.24 -2.83
CA LYS A 46 1.56 -14.31 -1.83
C LYS A 46 1.81 -13.83 -0.38
N MET A 47 1.55 -12.55 -0.11
CA MET A 47 1.64 -12.01 1.24
C MET A 47 0.43 -12.52 2.01
N ARG A 48 0.57 -13.65 2.71
CA ARG A 48 -0.42 -14.16 3.67
C ARG A 48 -0.45 -13.24 4.90
N ASN A 49 -0.84 -12.00 4.71
CA ASN A 49 -0.96 -11.02 5.79
C ASN A 49 -2.31 -11.26 6.47
N HIS A 50 -2.30 -12.11 7.50
CA HIS A 50 -3.46 -12.50 8.32
C HIS A 50 -4.18 -11.28 8.96
N GLY A 51 -5.01 -10.61 8.17
CA GLY A 51 -5.80 -9.45 8.57
C GLY A 51 -5.42 -8.13 7.91
N LEU A 52 -4.73 -8.11 6.77
CA LEU A 52 -4.61 -6.89 5.96
C LEU A 52 -5.97 -6.59 5.31
N THR A 53 -6.60 -5.48 5.69
CA THR A 53 -7.89 -5.05 5.12
C THR A 53 -7.70 -3.76 4.33
N PRO A 54 -8.64 -3.41 3.42
CA PRO A 54 -8.59 -2.14 2.70
C PRO A 54 -8.44 -0.94 3.66
N ARG A 55 -9.10 -1.00 4.83
CA ARG A 55 -8.96 0.00 5.90
C ARG A 55 -7.53 0.10 6.42
N LYS A 56 -6.88 -1.03 6.71
CA LYS A 56 -5.49 -1.06 7.21
C LYS A 56 -4.50 -0.59 6.15
N VAL A 57 -4.69 -0.96 4.88
CA VAL A 57 -3.88 -0.44 3.77
C VAL A 57 -4.02 1.08 3.66
N GLY A 58 -5.26 1.59 3.72
CA GLY A 58 -5.49 3.03 3.70
C GLY A 58 -4.78 3.78 4.83
N PHE A 59 -4.81 3.25 6.06
CA PHE A 59 -4.04 3.79 7.18
C PHE A 59 -2.52 3.68 7.00
N PHE A 60 -2.07 2.55 6.44
CA PHE A 60 -0.65 2.31 6.19
C PHE A 60 -0.10 3.34 5.19
N ILE A 61 -0.83 3.59 4.10
CA ILE A 61 -0.45 4.59 3.08
C ILE A 61 -0.38 5.98 3.73
N THR A 62 -1.43 6.41 4.45
CA THR A 62 -1.45 7.76 5.05
C THR A 62 -0.35 7.97 6.09
N ARG A 63 0.06 6.91 6.80
CA ARG A 63 1.08 7.02 7.86
C ARG A 63 2.50 6.93 7.32
N ASN A 64 2.74 6.04 6.37
CA ASN A 64 4.10 5.64 6.00
C ASN A 64 4.50 6.05 4.58
N LEU A 65 3.53 6.29 3.69
CA LEU A 65 3.79 6.49 2.26
C LEU A 65 3.31 7.85 1.74
N ARG A 66 2.91 8.77 2.63
CA ARG A 66 2.37 10.11 2.27
C ARG A 66 3.29 10.95 1.39
N GLU A 67 4.59 10.69 1.43
CA GLU A 67 5.58 11.41 0.62
C GLU A 67 5.61 10.92 -0.83
N SER A 68 5.28 9.63 -1.05
CA SER A 68 5.30 9.00 -2.38
C SER A 68 3.92 8.80 -3.00
N LEU A 69 2.86 8.74 -2.19
CA LEU A 69 1.51 8.43 -2.62
C LEU A 69 0.51 9.43 -2.03
N THR A 70 -0.50 9.77 -2.83
CA THR A 70 -1.67 10.56 -2.44
C THR A 70 -2.95 9.74 -2.53
N TRP A 71 -4.06 10.32 -2.09
CA TRP A 71 -5.39 9.75 -2.24
C TRP A 71 -6.43 10.85 -2.43
N TRP A 72 -7.52 10.51 -3.10
CA TRP A 72 -8.70 11.36 -3.22
C TRP A 72 -9.97 10.53 -3.14
N GLN A 73 -11.11 11.21 -2.97
CA GLN A 73 -12.41 10.58 -2.94
C GLN A 73 -12.91 10.40 -4.37
N ASP A 74 -13.17 9.15 -4.77
CA ASP A 74 -13.98 8.86 -5.95
C ASP A 74 -15.45 8.99 -5.53
N HIS A 75 -16.07 10.10 -5.93
CA HIS A 75 -17.47 10.40 -5.62
C HIS A 75 -18.46 9.50 -6.36
N ARG A 76 -18.06 8.92 -7.50
CA ARG A 76 -18.93 8.01 -8.27
C ARG A 76 -19.02 6.65 -7.59
N ALA A 77 -17.89 6.15 -7.10
CA ALA A 77 -17.82 4.85 -6.44
C ALA A 77 -17.92 4.92 -4.90
N GLY A 78 -17.99 6.12 -4.31
CA GLY A 78 -18.10 6.31 -2.86
C GLY A 78 -16.89 5.80 -2.07
N ARG A 79 -15.70 5.75 -2.67
CA ARG A 79 -14.50 5.16 -2.06
C ARG A 79 -13.25 6.01 -2.25
N ARG A 80 -12.25 5.76 -1.41
CA ARG A 80 -10.91 6.34 -1.60
C ARG A 80 -10.18 5.61 -2.71
N VAL A 81 -9.55 6.39 -3.58
CA VAL A 81 -8.63 5.94 -4.61
C VAL A 81 -7.24 6.54 -4.38
N TYR A 82 -6.21 5.88 -4.89
CA TYR A 82 -4.82 6.18 -4.60
C TYR A 82 -4.03 6.43 -5.88
N GLY A 83 -3.01 7.28 -5.80
CA GLY A 83 -2.11 7.57 -6.91
C GLY A 83 -0.75 8.09 -6.42
N PRO A 84 0.23 8.28 -7.33
CA PRO A 84 1.52 8.90 -7.01
C PRO A 84 1.37 10.30 -6.40
N SER A 85 2.31 10.73 -5.57
CA SER A 85 2.37 12.13 -5.15
C SER A 85 2.41 13.06 -6.38
N GLY A 86 1.49 14.02 -6.45
CA GLY A 86 1.32 14.91 -7.61
C GLY A 86 0.19 14.49 -8.56
N SER A 87 -0.35 13.27 -8.46
CA SER A 87 -1.60 12.93 -9.15
C SER A 87 -2.79 13.49 -8.36
N ASN A 88 -3.18 14.73 -8.64
CA ASN A 88 -4.48 15.22 -8.18
C ASN A 88 -5.54 14.76 -9.18
N GLY A 89 -6.55 14.01 -8.72
CA GLY A 89 -7.77 13.84 -9.51
C GLY A 89 -8.63 15.11 -9.43
N PRO A 90 -9.50 15.43 -10.40
CA PRO A 90 -9.73 14.86 -11.73
C PRO A 90 -9.39 15.88 -12.85
N ASP A 91 -8.20 15.76 -13.45
CA ASP A 91 -7.87 16.29 -14.79
C ASP A 91 -7.37 15.15 -15.72
N LEU A 92 -7.82 13.91 -15.44
CA LEU A 92 -7.66 12.71 -16.28
C LEU A 92 -9.02 12.08 -16.54
#